data_AF-A0A3B8I7I7-F1
#
_entry.id   AF-A0A3B8I7I7-F1
#
_cell.length_a   1.000
_cell.length_b   1.000
_cell.length_c   1.000
_cell.angle_alpha   90.00
_cell.angle_beta   90.00
_cell.angle_gamma   90.00
#
_symmetry.space_group_name_H-M   'P 1'
#
loop_
_entity.id
_entity.type
_entity.pdbx_description
1 polymer ?
#
loop_
_entity_poly.entity_id
_entity_poly.type
_entity_poly.pdbx_seq_one_letter_code
_entity_poly.pdbx_strand_id
1 'polypeptide(L)'
;IGDNRWGYFPSFSAGWNLSNESFFPQNPILNYAKLRGGWGEVGNEGSVGAYEYLTLVEAGFNYTFGDALVSGAIPTRLANPSIRWETTRTTNFGVDLG
;
A
#
# COMPACT_ATOMS: atom_id res chain seq x y z
N ILE A 1 -18.07 -3.98 -3.02
CA ILE A 1 -17.02 -3.06 -3.54
C ILE A 1 -17.54 -1.61 -3.60
N GLY A 2 -17.97 -1.03 -2.49
CA GLY A 2 -18.42 0.38 -2.49
C GLY A 2 -17.25 1.30 -2.22
N ASP A 3 -16.69 1.13 -1.02
CA ASP A 3 -16.04 2.25 -0.37
C ASP A 3 -14.50 2.13 -0.29
N ASN A 4 -13.95 0.93 -0.49
CA ASN A 4 -12.51 0.66 -0.34
C ASN A 4 -11.77 0.47 -1.69
N ARG A 5 -12.38 0.82 -2.82
CA ARG A 5 -11.75 0.67 -4.15
C ARG A 5 -10.54 1.59 -4.32
N TRP A 6 -10.62 2.77 -3.72
CA TRP A 6 -9.63 3.82 -3.89
C TRP A 6 -8.93 4.09 -2.56
N GLY A 7 -7.62 4.33 -2.62
CA GLY A 7 -6.81 4.75 -1.49
C GLY A 7 -6.18 6.11 -1.79
N TYR A 8 -6.09 6.97 -0.77
CA TYR A 8 -5.38 8.24 -0.86
C TYR A 8 -4.08 8.15 -0.08
N PHE A 9 -2.96 8.42 -0.74
CA PHE A 9 -1.61 8.21 -0.20
C PHE A 9 -0.80 9.51 -0.31
N PRO A 10 -0.93 10.44 0.65
CA PRO A 10 -0.23 11.71 0.60
C PRO A 10 1.27 11.54 0.84
N SER A 11 2.07 12.48 0.32
CA SER A 11 3.48 12.61 0.63
C SER A 11 3.92 14.07 0.64
N PHE A 12 4.92 14.39 1.45
CA PHE A 12 5.57 15.68 1.50
C PHE A 12 7.06 15.54 1.78
N SER A 13 7.85 16.49 1.29
CA SER A 13 9.28 16.57 1.59
C SER A 13 9.72 18.03 1.69
N ALA A 14 10.74 18.26 2.51
CA ALA A 14 11.34 19.56 2.72
C ALA A 14 12.86 19.42 2.72
N GLY A 15 13.53 20.44 2.17
CA GLY A 15 14.99 20.53 2.17
C GLY A 15 15.42 21.93 2.57
N TRP A 16 16.46 22.01 3.40
CA TRP A 16 17.04 23.27 3.85
C TRP A 16 18.55 23.30 3.55
N ASN A 17 18.96 24.27 2.73
CA ASN A 17 20.36 24.49 2.37
C ASN A 17 21.01 25.39 3.42
N LEU A 18 21.67 24.79 4.41
CA LEU A 18 22.33 25.54 5.48
C LEU A 18 23.50 26.38 4.95
N SER A 19 24.20 25.93 3.90
CA SER A 19 25.34 26.65 3.34
C SER A 19 25.01 27.98 2.67
N ASN A 20 23.74 28.26 2.40
CA ASN A 20 23.31 29.56 1.86
C ASN A 20 23.03 30.59 2.96
N GLU A 21 23.05 30.17 4.23
CA GLU A 21 22.72 31.04 5.35
C GLU A 21 23.94 31.80 5.86
N SER A 22 23.73 33.05 6.27
CA SER A 22 24.81 33.93 6.76
C SER A 22 25.54 33.42 8.00
N PHE A 23 24.92 32.52 8.77
CA PHE A 23 25.52 31.89 9.94
C PHE A 23 26.44 30.71 9.61
N PHE A 24 26.40 30.19 8.38
CA PHE A 24 27.14 28.99 8.03
C PHE A 24 28.61 29.31 7.80
N PRO A 25 29.54 28.65 8.51
CA PRO A 25 30.96 28.94 8.37
C PRO A 25 31.48 28.40 7.03
N GLN A 26 31.94 29.29 6.16
CA GLN A 26 32.67 28.88 4.95
C GLN A 26 34.09 28.49 5.34
N ASN A 27 34.37 27.19 5.36
CA ASN A 27 35.72 26.67 5.59
C ASN A 27 36.08 25.62 4.53
N PRO A 28 37.38 25.37 4.25
CA PRO A 28 37.79 24.43 3.20
C PRO A 28 37.54 22.95 3.52
N ILE A 29 37.03 22.64 4.73
CA ILE A 29 36.77 21.28 5.21
C ILE A 29 35.27 20.93 5.05
N LEU A 30 34.38 21.91 5.14
CA LEU A 30 32.94 21.80 4.99
C LEU A 30 32.42 23.07 4.31
N ASN A 31 32.17 22.97 3.00
CA ASN A 31 31.67 24.07 2.18
C ASN A 31 30.19 23.90 1.82
N TYR A 32 29.65 22.68 1.99
CA TYR A 32 28.28 22.34 1.66
C TYR A 32 27.61 21.52 2.76
N ALA A 33 26.40 21.93 3.12
CA ALA A 33 25.54 21.28 4.10
C ALA A 33 24.07 21.48 3.71
N LYS A 34 23.36 20.37 3.56
CA LYS A 34 21.93 20.35 3.32
C LYS A 34 21.25 19.36 4.23
N LEU A 35 20.13 19.79 4.81
CA LEU A 35 19.21 18.92 5.53
C LEU A 35 18.05 18.57 4.61
N ARG A 36 17.63 17.31 4.62
CA ARG A 36 16.44 16.83 3.91
C ARG A 36 15.60 15.99 4.84
N GLY A 37 14.29 16.16 4.75
CA GLY A 37 13.31 15.35 5.46
C GLY A 37 12.10 15.12 4.59
N GLY A 38 11.42 13.99 4.79
CA GLY A 38 10.23 13.65 4.03
C GLY A 38 9.40 12.60 4.71
N TRP A 39 8.12 12.62 4.42
CA TRP A 39 7.16 11.65 4.90
C TRP A 39 6.16 11.32 3.79
N GLY A 40 5.74 10.07 3.69
CA GLY A 40 4.67 9.71 2.76
C GLY A 40 4.08 8.35 3.02
N GLU A 41 2.93 8.12 2.41
CA GLU A 41 2.21 6.85 2.40
C GLU A 41 2.30 6.20 1.02
N VAL A 42 2.31 4.87 0.99
CA VAL A 42 2.26 4.06 -0.25
C VAL A 42 1.25 2.95 -0.06
N GLY A 43 0.34 2.80 -1.02
CA GLY A 43 -0.61 1.70 -1.07
C GLY A 43 -0.03 0.46 -1.75
N ASN A 44 -0.39 -0.72 -1.25
CA ASN A 44 -0.09 -2.02 -1.85
C ASN A 44 -1.39 -2.84 -1.98
N GLU A 45 -1.56 -3.49 -3.14
CA GLU A 45 -2.66 -4.41 -3.45
C GLU A 45 -2.20 -5.87 -3.62
N GLY A 46 -0.89 -6.14 -3.48
CA GLY A 46 -0.27 -7.43 -3.84
C GLY A 46 -0.73 -8.63 -3.01
N SER A 47 -1.39 -8.41 -1.87
CA SER A 47 -1.99 -9.48 -1.04
C SER A 47 -3.42 -9.85 -1.44
N VAL A 48 -4.01 -9.20 -2.46
CA VAL A 48 -5.41 -9.39 -2.87
C VAL A 48 -5.48 -9.95 -4.29
N GLY A 49 -6.05 -11.15 -4.43
CA GLY A 49 -6.34 -11.76 -5.73
C GLY A 49 -7.56 -11.14 -6.43
N ALA A 50 -7.69 -11.35 -7.74
CA ALA A 50 -8.88 -10.92 -8.48
C ALA A 50 -10.16 -11.55 -7.89
N TYR A 51 -11.21 -10.73 -7.74
CA TYR A 51 -12.55 -11.16 -7.27
C TYR A 51 -12.63 -11.71 -5.84
N GLU A 52 -11.63 -11.50 -4.97
CA GLU A 52 -11.69 -11.94 -3.57
C GLU A 52 -12.76 -11.25 -2.70
N TYR A 53 -13.35 -10.19 -3.24
CA TYR A 53 -14.53 -9.54 -2.67
C TYR A 53 -15.85 -10.27 -3.03
N LEU A 54 -15.83 -11.29 -3.91
CA LEU A 54 -17.00 -12.09 -4.31
C LEU A 54 -16.94 -13.49 -3.70
N THR A 55 -18.12 -14.02 -3.38
CA THR A 55 -18.27 -15.45 -3.14
C THR A 55 -18.28 -16.14 -4.49
N LEU A 56 -17.32 -17.03 -4.74
CA LEU A 56 -17.30 -17.86 -5.94
C LEU A 56 -18.06 -19.16 -5.66
N VAL A 57 -18.98 -19.49 -6.56
CA VAL A 57 -19.76 -20.74 -6.53
C VAL A 57 -19.30 -21.59 -7.70
N GLU A 58 -18.88 -22.82 -7.42
CA GLU A 58 -18.35 -23.75 -8.41
C GLU A 58 -19.32 -24.93 -8.58
N ALA A 59 -19.61 -25.27 -9.83
CA ALA A 59 -20.45 -26.40 -10.20
C ALA A 59 -19.62 -27.69 -10.36
N GLY A 60 -20.26 -28.85 -10.26
CA GLY A 60 -19.59 -30.16 -10.36
C GLY A 60 -19.45 -30.90 -9.03
N PHE A 61 -19.98 -30.30 -7.95
CA PHE A 61 -20.13 -30.97 -6.66
C PHE A 61 -21.50 -31.63 -6.63
N ASN A 62 -21.53 -32.90 -7.06
CA ASN A 62 -22.76 -33.67 -7.10
C ASN A 62 -23.25 -34.00 -5.68
N TYR A 63 -24.55 -33.94 -5.46
CA TYR A 63 -25.18 -34.37 -4.22
C TYR A 63 -26.33 -35.33 -4.52
N THR A 64 -26.56 -36.25 -3.60
CA THR A 64 -27.62 -37.24 -3.74
C THR A 64 -28.94 -36.62 -3.29
N PHE A 65 -29.94 -36.60 -4.17
CA PHE A 65 -31.29 -36.15 -3.87
C PHE A 65 -32.26 -37.30 -4.15
N GLY A 66 -32.73 -37.96 -3.09
CA GLY A 66 -33.41 -39.26 -3.21
C GLY A 66 -32.41 -40.36 -3.62
N ASP A 67 -32.72 -41.11 -4.68
CA ASP A 67 -31.85 -42.16 -5.25
C ASP A 67 -31.06 -41.68 -6.49
N ALA A 68 -31.13 -40.39 -6.83
CA ALA A 68 -30.49 -39.82 -8.01
C ALA A 68 -29.32 -38.90 -7.64
N LEU A 69 -28.23 -39.02 -8.41
CA LEU A 69 -27.09 -38.11 -8.32
C LEU A 69 -27.41 -36.85 -9.14
N VAL A 70 -27.46 -35.70 -8.46
CA VAL A 70 -27.82 -34.41 -9.07
C VAL A 70 -26.59 -33.49 -9.06
N SER A 71 -26.38 -32.76 -10.15
CA SER A 71 -25.32 -31.75 -10.22
C SER A 71 -25.63 -30.59 -9.28
N GLY A 72 -24.73 -30.38 -8.33
CA GLY A 72 -24.78 -29.27 -7.38
C GLY A 72 -23.68 -28.27 -7.63
N ALA A 73 -23.83 -27.12 -6.97
CA ALA A 73 -22.81 -26.11 -6.89
C ALA A 73 -22.64 -25.67 -5.44
N ILE A 74 -21.39 -25.49 -5.02
CA ILE A 74 -21.06 -25.07 -3.65
C ILE A 74 -20.26 -23.77 -3.68
N PRO A 75 -20.34 -22.93 -2.64
CA PRO A 75 -19.43 -21.81 -2.48
C PRO A 75 -18.02 -22.35 -2.16
N THR A 76 -17.06 -22.07 -3.02
CA THR A 76 -15.66 -22.50 -2.85
C THR A 76 -14.77 -21.43 -2.24
N ARG A 77 -15.22 -20.17 -2.24
CA ARG A 77 -14.55 -19.04 -1.56
C ARG A 77 -15.57 -18.13 -0.91
N LEU A 78 -15.29 -17.71 0.32
CA LEU A 78 -16.08 -16.72 1.05
C LEU A 78 -15.66 -15.30 0.61
N ALA A 79 -16.64 -14.43 0.31
CA ALA A 79 -16.39 -13.02 0.06
C ALA A 79 -15.77 -12.34 1.29
N ASN A 80 -14.72 -11.55 1.10
CA ASN A 80 -14.24 -10.62 2.12
C ASN A 80 -14.60 -9.17 1.72
N PRO A 81 -15.73 -8.62 2.21
CA PRO A 81 -16.13 -7.26 1.88
C PRO A 81 -15.25 -6.18 2.53
N SER A 82 -14.43 -6.55 3.51
CA SER A 82 -13.54 -5.64 4.26
C SER A 82 -12.15 -5.47 3.63
N ILE A 83 -11.92 -6.06 2.45
CA ILE A 83 -10.70 -5.85 1.67
C ILE A 83 -10.49 -4.35 1.45
N ARG A 84 -9.26 -3.90 1.72
CA ARG A 84 -8.80 -2.52 1.62
C ARG A 84 -7.32 -2.49 1.29
N TRP A 85 -6.82 -1.34 0.85
CA TRP A 85 -5.41 -1.11 0.58
C TRP A 85 -4.53 -1.36 1.82
N GLU A 86 -3.44 -2.11 1.65
CA GLU A 86 -2.37 -2.15 2.64
C GLU A 86 -1.57 -0.84 2.50
N THR A 87 -1.38 -0.10 3.60
CA THR A 87 -0.75 1.22 3.58
C THR A 87 0.56 1.19 4.34
N THR A 88 1.66 1.47 3.66
CA THR A 88 3.00 1.61 4.26
C THR A 88 3.34 3.08 4.44
N ARG A 89 3.78 3.48 5.64
CA ARG A 89 4.21 4.83 5.95
C ARG A 89 5.73 4.91 6.05
N THR A 90 6.32 5.85 5.35
CA THR A 90 7.78 6.04 5.31
C THR A 90 8.13 7.45 5.73
N THR A 91 9.03 7.57 6.71
CA THR A 91 9.65 8.83 7.11
C THR A 91 11.15 8.75 6.80
N ASN A 92 11.70 9.78 6.17
CA ASN A 92 13.12 9.89 5.88
C ASN A 92 13.69 11.20 6.44
N PHE A 93 14.94 11.12 6.89
CA PHE A 93 15.77 12.25 7.27
C PHE A 93 17.17 12.02 6.72
N GLY A 94 17.82 13.07 6.25
CA GLY A 94 19.15 12.98 5.65
C GLY A 94 19.93 14.27 5.80
N VAL A 95 21.25 14.11 5.85
CA VAL A 95 22.22 15.21 5.87
C VAL A 95 23.20 14.95 4.73
N ASP A 96 23.36 15.95 3.86
CA ASP A 96 24.32 15.91 2.76
C ASP A 96 25.45 16.91 3.10
N LEU A 97 26.71 16.44 3.13
CA LEU A 97 27.90 17.24 3.49
C LEU A 97 28.95 17.17 2.37
N GLY A 98 29.66 18.27 2.10
CA GLY A 98 30.70 18.38 1.07
C GLY A 98 31.66 19.54 1.26
#